data_AF-A0A818PZN3-F1
#
_entry.id   AF-A0A818PZN3-F1
#
_cell.length_a   1.000
_cell.length_b   1.000
_cell.length_c   1.000
_cell.angle_alpha   90.00
_cell.angle_beta   90.00
_cell.angle_gamma   90.00
#
_symmetry.space_group_name_H-M   'P 1'
#
loop_
_entity.id
_entity.type
_entity.pdbx_description
1 polymer ?
#
loop_
_entity_poly.entity_id
_entity_poly.type
_entity_poly.pdbx_seq_one_letter_code
_entity_poly.pdbx_strand_id
1 'polypeptide(L)'
;MTTKELLIPNRQLVPNPRPLSAQVITTKSFSWGRVITFFVCAFIVTYLLFTAYGLIWLALQSDANTEKSLNQVRCCPCQVNITWDEEQFGFKTDSACDARKSGYWNCRLHHGAKGCYRRKSTTSAAGAQCCYDNEGRWIADWRKGAGTLDFYNPETWRNISTYQHFFSDALSYFSCCIGINRIFNSCEQYMKYRPPGKCEDVLLTRTYVDADSHLSTLKINSCKPNGYGRDSLLKSFDTQLELQVNHPS
;
A
#
# COMPACT_ATOMS: atom_id res chain seq x y z
N MET A 1 74.21 68.88 -71.34
CA MET A 1 74.49 68.30 -70.01
C MET A 1 73.51 68.90 -69.03
N THR A 2 72.47 68.15 -68.68
CA THR A 2 71.59 68.48 -67.55
C THR A 2 70.94 67.18 -67.08
N THR A 3 71.23 66.87 -65.83
CA THR A 3 70.85 65.72 -65.03
C THR A 3 69.33 65.58 -64.91
N LYS A 4 68.81 64.36 -65.11
CA LYS A 4 67.47 63.97 -64.66
C LYS A 4 67.60 63.00 -63.50
N GLU A 5 67.10 63.43 -62.35
CA GLU A 5 67.02 62.68 -61.11
C GLU A 5 66.10 61.46 -61.26
N LEU A 6 66.55 60.33 -60.72
CA LEU A 6 65.80 59.09 -60.62
C LEU A 6 64.97 59.12 -59.32
N LEU A 7 63.65 59.28 -59.44
CA LEU A 7 62.71 59.18 -58.33
C LEU A 7 62.44 57.70 -58.00
N ILE A 8 62.87 57.27 -56.82
CA ILE A 8 62.58 55.94 -56.25
C ILE A 8 61.16 55.98 -55.63
N PRO A 9 60.24 55.07 -55.99
CA PRO A 9 58.90 55.08 -55.42
C PRO A 9 58.89 54.55 -53.98
N ASN A 10 58.13 55.26 -53.16
CA ASN A 10 57.96 55.10 -51.72
C ASN A 10 57.33 53.73 -51.38
N ARG A 11 58.05 52.90 -50.61
CA ARG A 11 57.60 51.58 -50.17
C ARG A 11 56.57 51.77 -49.04
N GLN A 12 55.28 51.58 -49.35
CA GLN A 12 54.23 51.58 -48.33
C GLN A 12 54.45 50.42 -47.33
N LEU A 13 54.60 50.77 -46.06
CA LEU A 13 54.67 49.85 -44.93
C LEU A 13 53.29 49.22 -44.69
N VAL A 14 53.20 47.90 -44.86
CA VAL A 14 52.03 47.11 -44.48
C VAL A 14 51.91 47.12 -42.94
N PRO A 15 50.75 47.46 -42.35
CA PRO A 15 50.59 47.43 -40.91
C PRO A 15 50.61 45.98 -40.39
N ASN A 16 51.45 45.77 -39.38
CA ASN A 16 51.64 44.51 -38.66
C ASN A 16 50.29 44.06 -38.02
N PRO A 17 49.79 42.83 -38.26
CA PRO A 17 48.57 42.37 -37.61
C PRO A 17 48.79 42.29 -36.10
N ARG A 18 47.91 42.95 -35.33
CA ARG A 18 47.92 42.87 -33.85
C ARG A 18 47.76 41.40 -33.42
N PRO A 19 48.51 40.93 -32.41
CA PRO A 19 48.26 39.62 -31.83
C PRO A 19 46.85 39.60 -31.23
N LEU A 20 46.01 38.68 -31.71
CA LEU A 20 44.75 38.33 -31.07
C LEU A 20 45.06 37.87 -29.64
N SER A 21 44.65 38.66 -28.65
CA SER A 21 44.65 38.24 -27.26
C SER A 21 43.73 37.03 -27.13
N ALA A 22 44.31 35.84 -26.97
CA ALA A 22 43.57 34.64 -26.62
C ALA A 22 42.93 34.88 -25.24
N GLN A 23 41.61 35.12 -25.22
CA GLN A 23 40.87 35.05 -23.97
C GLN A 23 40.85 33.59 -23.55
N VAL A 24 41.62 33.26 -22.52
CA VAL A 24 41.55 31.96 -21.84
C VAL A 24 40.18 31.90 -21.17
N ILE A 25 39.21 31.29 -21.84
CA ILE A 25 37.94 30.91 -21.25
C ILE A 25 38.26 29.81 -20.23
N THR A 26 38.43 30.20 -18.96
CA THR A 26 38.53 29.24 -17.87
C THR A 26 37.14 28.61 -17.66
N THR A 27 36.87 27.52 -18.35
CA THR A 27 35.73 26.67 -18.01
C THR A 27 35.97 26.14 -16.61
N LYS A 28 35.23 26.64 -15.60
CA LYS A 28 35.23 26.04 -14.27
C LYS A 28 34.93 24.55 -14.43
N SER A 29 35.90 23.69 -14.15
CA SER A 29 35.75 22.24 -14.24
C SER A 29 34.60 21.83 -13.31
N PHE A 30 33.50 21.36 -13.88
CA PHE A 30 32.36 20.84 -13.12
C PHE A 30 32.81 19.58 -12.38
N SER A 31 32.91 19.67 -11.05
CA SER A 31 33.41 18.57 -10.22
C SER A 31 32.31 17.53 -10.01
N TRP A 32 32.27 16.54 -10.90
CA TRP A 32 31.43 15.34 -10.76
C TRP A 32 31.61 14.63 -9.41
N GLY A 33 32.81 14.70 -8.81
CA GLY A 33 33.09 14.14 -7.49
C GLY A 33 32.19 14.72 -6.39
N ARG A 34 31.96 16.04 -6.37
CA ARG A 34 31.08 16.68 -5.37
C ARG A 34 29.61 16.28 -5.55
N VAL A 35 29.18 16.13 -6.80
CA VAL A 35 27.82 15.68 -7.13
C VAL A 35 27.60 14.25 -6.67
N ILE A 36 28.54 13.34 -6.97
CA ILE A 36 28.49 11.94 -6.53
C ILE A 36 28.46 11.85 -5.01
N THR A 37 29.35 12.57 -4.31
CA THR A 37 29.36 12.58 -2.84
C THR A 37 28.02 13.04 -2.27
N PHE A 38 27.41 14.10 -2.83
CA PHE A 38 26.10 14.56 -2.38
C PHE A 38 25.03 13.47 -2.50
N PHE A 39 24.93 12.80 -3.66
CA PHE A 39 23.93 11.74 -3.86
C PHE A 39 24.16 10.53 -2.95
N VAL A 40 25.42 10.13 -2.74
CA VAL A 40 25.77 9.04 -1.82
C VAL A 40 25.39 9.40 -0.38
N CYS A 41 25.73 10.61 0.07
CA CYS A 41 25.36 11.09 1.41
C CYS A 41 23.84 11.16 1.57
N ALA A 42 23.13 11.70 0.59
CA ALA A 42 21.67 11.76 0.61
C ALA A 42 21.05 10.35 0.72
N PHE A 43 21.54 9.40 -0.07
CA PHE A 43 21.08 8.01 -0.02
C PHE A 43 21.31 7.36 1.34
N ILE A 44 22.52 7.53 1.91
CA ILE A 44 22.86 7.00 3.24
C ILE A 44 21.93 7.61 4.31
N VAL A 45 21.74 8.93 4.30
CA VAL A 45 20.87 9.62 5.25
C VAL A 45 19.43 9.13 5.11
N THR A 46 18.90 9.02 3.89
CA THR A 46 17.55 8.49 3.66
C THR A 46 17.40 7.06 4.17
N TYR A 47 18.38 6.19 3.92
CA TYR A 47 18.37 4.81 4.41
C TYR A 47 18.39 4.73 5.94
N LEU A 48 19.21 5.58 6.60
CA LEU A 48 19.26 5.66 8.06
C LEU A 48 17.95 6.16 8.65
N LEU A 49 17.34 7.20 8.07
CA LEU A 49 16.04 7.71 8.49
C LEU A 49 14.94 6.66 8.32
N PHE A 50 14.95 5.93 7.21
CA PHE A 50 14.00 4.85 6.94
C PHE A 50 14.15 3.67 7.91
N THR A 51 15.39 3.34 8.28
CA THR A 51 15.71 2.34 9.29
C THR A 51 15.23 2.78 10.68
N ALA A 52 15.57 4.02 11.07
CA ALA A 52 15.14 4.60 12.34
C ALA A 52 13.62 4.67 12.44
N TYR A 53 12.94 5.02 11.34
CA TYR A 53 11.48 5.03 11.27
C TYR A 53 10.88 3.67 11.64
N GLY A 54 11.36 2.57 11.04
CA GLY A 54 10.85 1.22 11.34
C GLY A 54 11.06 0.83 12.81
N LEU A 55 12.24 1.12 13.37
CA LEU A 55 12.54 0.83 14.78
C LEU A 55 11.67 1.66 15.74
N ILE A 56 11.50 2.95 15.46
CA ILE A 56 10.62 3.83 16.25
C ILE A 56 9.17 3.37 16.14
N TRP A 57 8.71 3.02 14.94
CA TRP A 57 7.36 2.52 14.73
C TRP A 57 7.11 1.25 15.55
N LEU A 58 8.05 0.30 15.55
CA LEU A 58 7.97 -0.92 16.36
C LEU A 58 7.90 -0.61 17.85
N ALA A 59 8.74 0.30 18.34
CA ALA A 59 8.76 0.72 19.74
C ALA A 59 7.45 1.39 20.20
N LEU A 60 6.67 1.96 19.27
CA LEU A 60 5.39 2.60 19.55
C LEU A 60 4.19 1.67 19.44
N GLN A 61 4.37 0.41 18.99
CA GLN A 61 3.27 -0.54 18.90
C GLN A 61 2.90 -1.13 20.27
N SER A 62 1.62 -1.49 20.42
CA SER A 62 1.13 -2.18 21.61
C SER A 62 0.11 -3.26 21.26
N ASP A 63 0.13 -4.33 22.05
CA ASP A 63 -0.80 -5.45 21.90
C ASP A 63 -2.24 -4.99 22.15
N ALA A 64 -2.45 -4.11 23.16
CA ALA A 64 -3.76 -3.55 23.48
C ALA A 64 -4.37 -2.72 22.33
N ASN A 65 -3.58 -1.92 21.61
CA ASN A 65 -4.08 -1.14 20.47
C ASN A 65 -4.42 -2.05 19.29
N THR A 66 -3.62 -3.08 19.07
CA THR A 66 -3.84 -4.09 18.01
C THR A 66 -5.12 -4.86 18.29
N GLU A 67 -5.29 -5.38 19.51
CA GLU A 67 -6.49 -6.10 19.93
C GLU A 67 -7.75 -5.23 19.84
N LYS A 68 -7.67 -3.99 20.34
CA LYS A 68 -8.77 -3.02 20.22
C LYS A 68 -9.19 -2.82 18.76
N SER A 69 -8.24 -2.65 17.87
CA SER A 69 -8.49 -2.43 16.44
C SER A 69 -9.08 -3.69 15.78
N LEU A 70 -8.55 -4.87 16.10
CA LEU A 70 -9.08 -6.16 15.64
C LEU A 70 -10.54 -6.37 16.06
N ASN A 71 -10.89 -5.98 17.27
CA ASN A 71 -12.26 -6.12 17.79
C ASN A 71 -13.24 -5.09 17.20
N GLN A 72 -12.74 -4.04 16.54
CA GLN A 72 -13.56 -2.99 15.92
C GLN A 72 -13.79 -3.23 14.42
N VAL A 73 -12.87 -3.91 13.75
CA VAL A 73 -13.01 -4.24 12.32
C VAL A 73 -13.89 -5.47 12.13
N ARG A 74 -14.55 -5.55 10.99
CA ARG A 74 -15.35 -6.72 10.63
C ARG A 74 -14.44 -7.89 10.23
N CYS A 75 -14.79 -9.11 10.62
CA CYS A 75 -14.08 -10.31 10.19
C CYS A 75 -14.17 -10.47 8.66
N CYS A 76 -13.11 -11.00 8.07
CA CYS A 76 -13.10 -11.31 6.65
C CYS A 76 -14.04 -12.49 6.36
N PRO A 77 -14.78 -12.53 5.25
CA PRO A 77 -15.38 -13.78 4.77
C PRO A 77 -14.29 -14.83 4.55
N CYS A 78 -14.47 -16.08 5.01
CA CYS A 78 -13.51 -17.16 4.73
C CYS A 78 -13.46 -17.54 3.24
N GLN A 79 -14.53 -17.26 2.51
CA GLN A 79 -14.69 -17.52 1.08
C GLN A 79 -15.41 -16.34 0.41
N VAL A 80 -14.95 -15.96 -0.78
CA VAL A 80 -15.63 -15.00 -1.66
C VAL A 80 -15.97 -15.64 -3.00
N ASN A 81 -16.87 -14.99 -3.75
CA ASN A 81 -17.15 -15.39 -5.12
C ASN A 81 -16.02 -14.95 -6.04
N ILE A 82 -15.56 -15.88 -6.88
CA ILE A 82 -14.52 -15.66 -7.90
C ILE A 82 -15.02 -14.88 -9.12
N THR A 83 -16.28 -14.41 -9.12
CA THR A 83 -16.73 -13.34 -10.03
C THR A 83 -15.99 -12.03 -9.78
N TRP A 84 -15.43 -11.86 -8.58
CA TRP A 84 -14.68 -10.68 -8.16
C TRP A 84 -15.47 -9.38 -8.32
N ASP A 85 -16.73 -9.40 -7.89
CA ASP A 85 -17.60 -8.22 -7.91
C ASP A 85 -17.00 -7.08 -7.08
N GLU A 86 -17.34 -5.83 -7.42
CA GLU A 86 -16.74 -4.64 -6.80
C GLU A 86 -16.94 -4.56 -5.30
N GLU A 87 -18.07 -5.09 -4.83
CA GLU A 87 -18.41 -5.19 -3.42
C GLU A 87 -18.97 -6.59 -3.11
N GLN A 88 -18.43 -7.23 -2.07
CA GLN A 88 -18.93 -8.50 -1.55
C GLN A 88 -19.03 -8.42 -0.02
N PHE A 89 -20.17 -8.84 0.55
CA PHE A 89 -20.40 -8.83 2.01
C PHE A 89 -20.19 -7.46 2.69
N GLY A 90 -20.33 -6.38 1.92
CA GLY A 90 -20.04 -5.01 2.36
C GLY A 90 -18.56 -4.67 2.50
N PHE A 91 -17.67 -5.43 1.85
CA PHE A 91 -16.28 -5.08 1.61
C PHE A 91 -16.10 -4.66 0.16
N LYS A 92 -15.33 -3.61 -0.09
CA LYS A 92 -15.06 -3.07 -1.42
C LYS A 92 -13.72 -3.52 -1.94
N THR A 93 -13.60 -3.69 -3.25
CA THR A 93 -12.35 -4.12 -3.91
C THR A 93 -11.21 -3.18 -3.55
N ASP A 94 -10.05 -3.75 -3.20
CA ASP A 94 -8.81 -3.00 -3.05
C ASP A 94 -8.23 -2.66 -4.43
N SER A 95 -8.18 -1.37 -4.76
CA SER A 95 -7.65 -0.93 -6.06
C SER A 95 -6.19 -1.31 -6.31
N ALA A 96 -5.40 -1.56 -5.25
CA ALA A 96 -4.00 -1.99 -5.33
C ALA A 96 -3.84 -3.52 -5.51
N CYS A 97 -4.91 -4.28 -5.28
CA CYS A 97 -4.97 -5.71 -5.54
C CYS A 97 -6.37 -6.12 -6.00
N ASP A 98 -6.67 -5.79 -7.25
CA ASP A 98 -7.96 -6.06 -7.89
C ASP A 98 -7.80 -7.27 -8.82
N ALA A 99 -8.53 -8.35 -8.56
CA ALA A 99 -8.44 -9.60 -9.31
C ALA A 99 -8.78 -9.45 -10.81
N ARG A 100 -9.53 -8.40 -11.16
CA ARG A 100 -9.95 -8.07 -12.54
C ARG A 100 -8.87 -7.31 -13.30
N LYS A 101 -7.90 -6.73 -12.60
CA LYS A 101 -6.78 -5.99 -13.21
C LYS A 101 -5.63 -6.94 -13.48
N SER A 102 -4.95 -6.69 -14.61
CA SER A 102 -3.64 -7.26 -14.89
C SER A 102 -2.62 -6.12 -14.89
N GLY A 103 -1.46 -6.35 -14.29
CA GLY A 103 -0.41 -5.33 -14.21
C GLY A 103 0.66 -5.69 -13.20
N TYR A 104 1.89 -5.23 -13.46
CA TYR A 104 3.04 -5.50 -12.61
C TYR A 104 2.85 -5.04 -11.15
N TRP A 105 2.13 -3.93 -10.96
CA TRP A 105 1.86 -3.35 -9.64
C TRP A 105 0.65 -3.97 -8.93
N ASN A 106 -0.18 -4.74 -9.63
CA ASN A 106 -1.37 -5.35 -9.03
C ASN A 106 -0.97 -6.46 -8.06
N CYS A 107 -1.48 -6.41 -6.82
CA CYS A 107 -1.20 -7.38 -5.77
C CYS A 107 0.29 -7.54 -5.43
N ARG A 108 1.14 -6.55 -5.78
CA ARG A 108 2.60 -6.68 -5.64
C ARG A 108 3.07 -6.88 -4.20
N LEU A 109 2.31 -6.37 -3.23
CA LEU A 109 2.61 -6.50 -1.80
C LEU A 109 1.92 -7.73 -1.16
N HIS A 110 1.06 -8.42 -1.90
CA HIS A 110 0.29 -9.58 -1.45
C HIS A 110 0.60 -10.79 -2.34
N HIS A 111 1.86 -11.22 -2.34
CA HIS A 111 2.34 -12.32 -3.18
C HIS A 111 1.57 -13.63 -2.92
N GLY A 112 0.73 -14.05 -3.86
CA GLY A 112 -0.12 -15.22 -3.75
C GLY A 112 -1.62 -14.90 -3.72
N ALA A 113 -1.98 -13.64 -3.44
CA ALA A 113 -3.36 -13.19 -3.56
C ALA A 113 -3.75 -12.96 -5.02
N LYS A 114 -4.96 -13.38 -5.36
CA LYS A 114 -5.64 -13.05 -6.62
C LYS A 114 -6.32 -11.68 -6.52
N GLY A 115 -6.95 -11.40 -5.39
CA GLY A 115 -7.64 -10.13 -5.14
C GLY A 115 -7.81 -9.88 -3.64
N CYS A 116 -7.96 -8.60 -3.29
CA CYS A 116 -8.23 -8.18 -1.92
C CYS A 116 -9.46 -7.27 -1.85
N TYR A 117 -10.09 -7.30 -0.69
CA TYR A 117 -11.25 -6.51 -0.33
C TYR A 117 -10.99 -5.76 0.97
N ARG A 118 -11.50 -4.54 1.09
CA ARG A 118 -11.32 -3.67 2.25
C ARG A 118 -12.64 -3.26 2.85
N ARG A 119 -12.63 -3.05 4.16
CA ARG A 119 -13.75 -2.44 4.87
C ARG A 119 -13.28 -1.65 6.08
N LYS A 120 -13.72 -0.40 6.15
CA LYS A 120 -13.57 0.45 7.33
C LYS A 120 -14.47 -0.02 8.47
N SER A 121 -13.96 0.06 9.69
CA SER A 121 -14.74 -0.03 10.93
C SER A 121 -15.84 1.02 10.97
N THR A 122 -16.98 0.69 11.58
CA THR A 122 -18.06 1.66 11.81
C THR A 122 -17.82 2.54 13.05
N THR A 123 -16.84 2.17 13.89
CA THR A 123 -16.59 2.82 15.19
C THR A 123 -15.19 3.40 15.32
N SER A 124 -14.33 3.22 14.32
CA SER A 124 -12.95 3.71 14.34
C SER A 124 -12.40 3.96 12.94
N ALA A 125 -11.19 4.52 12.87
CA ALA A 125 -10.48 4.69 11.61
C ALA A 125 -9.93 3.38 11.03
N ALA A 126 -9.88 2.31 11.82
CA ALA A 126 -9.30 1.03 11.43
C ALA A 126 -10.05 0.40 10.25
N GLY A 127 -9.35 -0.46 9.50
CA GLY A 127 -9.91 -1.22 8.39
C GLY A 127 -9.41 -2.65 8.38
N ALA A 128 -10.23 -3.56 7.87
CA ALA A 128 -9.78 -4.89 7.51
C ALA A 128 -9.46 -4.91 6.02
N GLN A 129 -8.26 -5.38 5.65
CA GLN A 129 -7.92 -5.77 4.29
C GLN A 129 -7.87 -7.31 4.23
N CYS A 130 -8.78 -7.90 3.46
CA CYS A 130 -8.98 -9.32 3.31
C CYS A 130 -8.49 -9.75 1.92
N CYS A 131 -7.47 -10.60 1.87
CA CYS A 131 -6.90 -11.09 0.59
C CYS A 131 -7.21 -12.57 0.39
N TYR A 132 -7.40 -12.94 -0.87
CA TYR A 132 -7.94 -14.22 -1.28
C TYR A 132 -7.10 -14.85 -2.39
N ASP A 133 -7.00 -16.17 -2.39
CA ASP A 133 -6.32 -16.93 -3.46
C ASP A 133 -7.17 -17.02 -4.74
N ASN A 134 -6.71 -17.76 -5.74
CA ASN A 134 -7.40 -17.93 -7.01
C ASN A 134 -8.75 -18.65 -6.87
N GLU A 135 -8.91 -19.44 -5.81
CA GLU A 135 -10.14 -20.15 -5.50
C GLU A 135 -11.09 -19.30 -4.64
N GLY A 136 -10.72 -18.06 -4.30
CA GLY A 136 -11.53 -17.17 -3.46
C GLY A 136 -11.45 -17.51 -1.97
N ARG A 137 -10.48 -18.31 -1.52
CA ARG A 137 -10.29 -18.64 -0.10
C ARG A 137 -9.44 -17.59 0.59
N TRP A 138 -9.83 -17.21 1.80
CA TRP A 138 -9.11 -16.23 2.59
C TRP A 138 -7.71 -16.73 2.95
N ILE A 139 -6.71 -15.87 2.77
CA ILE A 139 -5.31 -16.19 3.05
C ILE A 139 -4.98 -15.77 4.49
N ALA A 140 -4.76 -16.75 5.36
CA ALA A 140 -4.38 -16.52 6.76
C ALA A 140 -2.88 -16.25 6.94
N ASP A 141 -2.05 -16.91 6.13
CA ASP A 141 -0.59 -16.86 6.23
C ASP A 141 -0.06 -15.64 5.48
N TRP A 142 0.49 -14.68 6.23
CA TRP A 142 1.06 -13.47 5.67
C TRP A 142 2.20 -13.71 4.69
N ARG A 143 2.90 -14.84 4.82
CA ARG A 143 3.95 -15.24 3.87
C ARG A 143 3.40 -15.66 2.51
N LYS A 144 2.08 -15.86 2.41
CA LYS A 144 1.35 -16.26 1.19
C LYS A 144 0.46 -15.16 0.62
N GLY A 145 0.65 -13.91 1.05
CA GLY A 145 -0.08 -12.77 0.52
C GLY A 145 -1.39 -12.46 1.25
N ALA A 146 -1.46 -12.75 2.54
CA ALA A 146 -2.56 -12.26 3.37
C ALA A 146 -2.66 -10.73 3.33
N GLY A 147 -3.87 -10.21 3.54
CA GLY A 147 -4.06 -8.79 3.81
C GLY A 147 -3.66 -8.45 5.25
N THR A 148 -3.78 -7.19 5.64
CA THR A 148 -3.45 -6.73 6.99
C THR A 148 -4.61 -5.97 7.62
N LEU A 149 -4.65 -5.95 8.95
CA LEU A 149 -5.35 -4.91 9.69
C LEU A 149 -4.72 -3.56 9.35
N ASP A 150 -5.52 -2.59 8.96
CA ASP A 150 -5.12 -1.19 8.86
C ASP A 150 -5.53 -0.45 10.12
N PHE A 151 -4.64 0.36 10.68
CA PHE A 151 -5.05 1.29 11.73
C PHE A 151 -5.81 2.48 11.15
N TYR A 152 -5.57 2.79 9.87
CA TYR A 152 -6.30 3.80 9.12
C TYR A 152 -6.74 3.24 7.78
N ASN A 153 -8.03 3.07 7.57
CA ASN A 153 -8.59 2.67 6.29
C ASN A 153 -8.43 3.81 5.26
N PRO A 154 -7.84 3.56 4.07
CA PRO A 154 -7.77 4.54 3.00
C PRO A 154 -9.16 4.76 2.40
N GLU A 155 -9.56 6.03 2.23
CA GLU A 155 -10.87 6.39 1.67
C GLU A 155 -10.74 6.94 0.26
N THR A 156 -10.00 8.04 0.09
CA THR A 156 -9.76 8.71 -1.20
C THR A 156 -8.38 9.35 -1.24
N TRP A 157 -7.84 9.61 -2.44
CA TRP A 157 -6.42 9.96 -2.63
C TRP A 157 -6.00 11.36 -2.11
N ARG A 158 -6.85 12.09 -1.40
CA ARG A 158 -6.55 13.40 -0.81
C ARG A 158 -7.11 13.61 0.59
N ASN A 159 -7.48 12.52 1.28
CA ASN A 159 -8.00 12.56 2.63
C ASN A 159 -6.87 12.33 3.65
N ILE A 160 -6.97 12.97 4.83
CA ILE A 160 -6.05 12.76 5.96
C ILE A 160 -5.90 11.29 6.33
N SER A 161 -6.98 10.51 6.27
CA SER A 161 -6.97 9.06 6.55
C SER A 161 -6.04 8.29 5.60
N THR A 162 -5.92 8.72 4.35
CA THR A 162 -5.04 8.08 3.37
C THR A 162 -3.56 8.38 3.64
N TYR A 163 -3.24 9.60 4.10
CA TYR A 163 -1.88 9.90 4.56
C TYR A 163 -1.55 9.13 5.83
N GLN A 164 -2.49 9.06 6.78
CA GLN A 164 -2.33 8.27 8.00
C GLN A 164 -2.12 6.78 7.69
N HIS A 165 -2.87 6.24 6.73
CA HIS A 165 -2.66 4.88 6.22
C HIS A 165 -1.26 4.71 5.62
N PHE A 166 -0.83 5.66 4.77
CA PHE A 166 0.50 5.60 4.16
C PHE A 166 1.59 5.56 5.22
N PHE A 167 1.57 6.45 6.20
CA PHE A 167 2.60 6.46 7.24
C PHE A 167 2.43 5.27 8.20
N SER A 168 1.26 5.09 8.81
CA SER A 168 1.06 4.10 9.89
C SER A 168 1.15 2.65 9.43
N ASP A 169 0.70 2.36 8.21
CA ASP A 169 0.54 0.98 7.73
C ASP A 169 1.53 0.68 6.59
N ALA A 170 1.52 1.46 5.51
CA ALA A 170 2.31 1.15 4.31
C ALA A 170 3.82 1.42 4.47
N LEU A 171 4.23 2.60 4.92
CA LEU A 171 5.63 2.96 5.14
C LEU A 171 6.27 2.08 6.22
N SER A 172 5.48 1.72 7.24
CA SER A 172 5.87 0.76 8.27
C SER A 172 6.09 -0.63 7.71
N TYR A 173 5.24 -1.11 6.80
CA TYR A 173 5.48 -2.35 6.07
C TYR A 173 6.79 -2.26 5.26
N PHE A 174 6.98 -1.20 4.48
CA PHE A 174 8.19 -1.04 3.68
C PHE A 174 9.45 -1.01 4.55
N SER A 175 9.43 -0.26 5.65
CA SER A 175 10.58 -0.18 6.56
C SER A 175 10.84 -1.52 7.26
N CYS A 176 9.81 -2.14 7.84
CA CYS A 176 9.96 -3.35 8.65
C CYS A 176 10.15 -4.63 7.82
N CYS A 177 9.42 -4.81 6.72
CA CYS A 177 9.43 -6.04 5.93
C CYS A 177 10.42 -6.03 4.76
N ILE A 178 10.63 -4.87 4.12
CA ILE A 178 11.52 -4.76 2.95
C ILE A 178 12.89 -4.19 3.33
N GLY A 179 12.93 -3.17 4.21
CA GLY A 179 14.16 -2.51 4.63
C GLY A 179 14.98 -3.32 5.64
N ILE A 180 14.52 -3.35 6.88
CA ILE A 180 15.32 -3.79 8.04
C ILE A 180 15.11 -5.25 8.43
N ASN A 181 14.21 -5.97 7.73
CA ASN A 181 13.82 -7.35 8.07
C ASN A 181 15.00 -8.33 8.16
N ARG A 182 15.95 -8.25 7.22
CA ARG A 182 17.10 -9.16 7.17
C ARG A 182 18.02 -9.05 8.39
N ILE A 183 17.96 -7.91 9.09
CA ILE A 183 18.82 -7.62 10.24
C ILE A 183 18.07 -7.89 11.55
N PHE A 184 16.79 -7.50 11.63
CA PHE A 184 16.03 -7.49 12.89
C PHE A 184 14.85 -8.47 12.94
N ASN A 185 14.62 -9.28 11.89
CA ASN A 185 13.41 -10.09 11.72
C ASN A 185 12.12 -9.27 11.96
N SER A 186 12.14 -8.01 11.55
CA SER A 186 11.13 -7.01 11.87
C SER A 186 9.81 -7.21 11.12
N CYS A 187 9.78 -8.03 10.05
CA CYS A 187 8.52 -8.30 9.37
C CYS A 187 7.56 -9.13 10.23
N GLU A 188 8.07 -10.12 10.96
CA GLU A 188 7.26 -10.91 11.88
C GLU A 188 6.68 -10.04 13.00
N GLN A 189 7.47 -9.09 13.50
CA GLN A 189 7.01 -8.10 14.48
C GLN A 189 5.96 -7.16 13.88
N TYR A 190 6.15 -6.69 12.64
CA TYR A 190 5.14 -5.91 11.94
C TYR A 190 3.83 -6.69 11.83
N MET A 191 3.89 -7.96 11.41
CA MET A 191 2.72 -8.82 11.26
C MET A 191 2.06 -9.18 12.59
N LYS A 192 2.78 -9.15 13.72
CA LYS A 192 2.19 -9.22 15.06
C LYS A 192 1.23 -8.06 15.32
N TYR A 193 1.61 -6.85 14.91
CA TYR A 193 0.84 -5.61 15.16
C TYR A 193 -0.10 -5.21 14.02
N ARG A 194 0.06 -5.81 12.85
CA ARG A 194 -0.80 -5.65 11.67
C ARG A 194 -1.21 -7.02 11.11
N PRO A 195 -1.82 -7.89 11.93
CA PRO A 195 -2.13 -9.25 11.49
C PRO A 195 -3.26 -9.23 10.45
N PRO A 196 -3.41 -10.29 9.63
CA PRO A 196 -4.52 -10.43 8.69
C PRO A 196 -5.92 -10.50 9.32
N GLY A 197 -5.99 -10.63 10.64
CA GLY A 197 -7.22 -10.84 11.39
C GLY A 197 -7.65 -12.30 11.36
N LYS A 198 -8.96 -12.52 11.35
CA LYS A 198 -9.61 -13.83 11.29
C LYS A 198 -10.67 -13.80 10.20
N CYS A 199 -11.02 -14.99 9.71
CA CYS A 199 -12.17 -15.13 8.84
C CYS A 199 -13.39 -15.70 9.58
N GLU A 200 -14.57 -15.42 9.04
CA GLU A 200 -15.85 -15.99 9.43
C GLU A 200 -16.51 -16.64 8.21
N ASP A 201 -17.15 -17.80 8.40
CA ASP A 201 -17.96 -18.42 7.37
C ASP A 201 -19.25 -17.60 7.19
N VAL A 202 -19.27 -16.78 6.14
CA VAL A 202 -20.48 -16.08 5.73
C VAL A 202 -21.20 -16.97 4.74
N LEU A 203 -22.45 -17.33 5.04
CA LEU A 203 -23.29 -18.10 4.13
C LEU A 203 -23.35 -17.37 2.78
N LEU A 204 -22.74 -17.98 1.76
CA LEU A 204 -22.89 -17.64 0.34
C LEU A 204 -24.27 -18.11 -0.12
N THR A 205 -25.36 -17.68 0.52
CA THR A 205 -26.68 -18.09 0.08
C THR A 205 -27.07 -17.29 -1.14
N ARG A 206 -26.96 -17.91 -2.32
CA ARG A 206 -27.77 -17.54 -3.47
C ARG A 206 -29.17 -18.09 -3.21
N THR A 207 -29.95 -17.41 -2.38
CA THR A 207 -31.35 -17.78 -2.17
C THR A 207 -32.13 -17.56 -3.46
N TYR A 208 -32.44 -18.65 -4.15
CA TYR A 208 -33.67 -18.70 -4.93
C TYR A 208 -34.80 -18.59 -3.91
N VAL A 209 -35.42 -17.42 -3.82
CA VAL A 209 -36.64 -17.25 -3.05
C VAL A 209 -37.75 -17.82 -3.92
N ASP A 210 -38.09 -19.09 -3.70
CA ASP A 210 -39.43 -19.58 -4.02
C ASP A 210 -40.39 -18.93 -3.02
N ALA A 211 -41.59 -18.57 -3.47
CA ALA A 211 -42.50 -17.63 -2.81
C ALA A 211 -42.99 -18.08 -1.42
N ASP A 212 -42.64 -19.29 -0.97
CA ASP A 212 -43.19 -19.94 0.23
C ASP A 212 -42.17 -20.21 1.36
N SER A 213 -40.90 -19.78 1.27
CA SER A 213 -39.92 -20.05 2.34
C SER A 213 -39.54 -18.80 3.15
N HIS A 214 -39.97 -18.75 4.40
CA HIS A 214 -39.56 -17.77 5.40
C HIS A 214 -38.04 -17.77 5.60
N LEU A 215 -37.39 -16.63 5.32
CA LEU A 215 -35.95 -16.47 5.48
C LEU A 215 -35.61 -15.67 6.76
N SER A 216 -35.05 -16.35 7.76
CA SER A 216 -34.53 -15.72 8.97
C SER A 216 -33.02 -15.52 8.86
N THR A 217 -32.56 -14.28 8.68
CA THR A 217 -31.12 -13.96 8.66
C THR A 217 -30.67 -13.46 10.03
N LEU A 218 -30.15 -14.36 10.87
CA LEU A 218 -29.55 -14.00 12.16
C LEU A 218 -28.06 -13.64 11.93
N LYS A 219 -27.70 -12.36 12.09
CA LYS A 219 -26.30 -11.89 12.09
C LYS A 219 -25.71 -12.06 13.49
N ILE A 220 -24.76 -12.98 13.65
CA ILE A 220 -23.92 -13.06 14.84
C ILE A 220 -22.55 -12.49 14.49
N ASN A 221 -22.25 -11.29 15.00
CA ASN A 221 -20.92 -10.69 14.94
C ASN A 221 -20.06 -11.26 16.06
N SER A 222 -19.29 -12.31 15.80
CA SER A 222 -18.12 -12.63 16.65
C SER A 222 -17.10 -13.40 15.82
N CYS A 223 -15.90 -12.83 15.66
CA CYS A 223 -14.78 -13.49 14.98
C CYS A 223 -14.31 -14.68 15.84
N LYS A 224 -14.99 -15.82 15.73
CA LYS A 224 -14.56 -17.04 16.41
C LYS A 224 -13.23 -17.52 15.81
N PRO A 225 -12.28 -17.97 16.64
CA PRO A 225 -11.06 -18.59 16.12
C PRO A 225 -11.43 -19.87 15.40
N ASN A 226 -10.99 -20.02 14.15
CA ASN A 226 -10.98 -21.30 13.46
C ASN A 226 -10.01 -22.24 14.19
N GLY A 227 -10.50 -22.96 15.19
CA GLY A 227 -9.91 -24.20 15.64
C GLY A 227 -10.49 -25.33 14.81
N TYR A 228 -9.65 -26.07 14.10
CA TYR A 228 -10.00 -27.43 13.68
C TYR A 228 -10.40 -28.22 14.93
N GLY A 229 -11.71 -28.33 15.21
CA GLY A 229 -12.24 -28.95 16.41
C GLY A 229 -13.76 -28.88 16.43
N ARG A 230 -14.40 -30.02 16.61
CA ARG A 230 -15.85 -30.18 16.73
C ARG A 230 -16.39 -29.43 17.97
N ASP A 231 -17.63 -29.00 17.81
CA ASP A 231 -18.67 -28.68 18.81
C ASP A 231 -18.66 -27.31 19.52
N SER A 232 -19.71 -26.54 19.23
CA SER A 232 -20.63 -25.96 20.24
C SER A 232 -21.90 -25.48 19.55
N LEU A 233 -22.99 -26.22 19.78
CA LEU A 233 -24.36 -25.88 19.42
C LEU A 233 -24.79 -24.51 19.95
N LEU A 234 -25.58 -23.82 19.13
CA LEU A 234 -26.25 -22.54 19.37
C LEU A 234 -26.80 -22.40 20.80
N LYS A 235 -26.46 -21.28 21.47
CA LYS A 235 -27.21 -20.77 22.61
C LYS A 235 -28.03 -19.58 22.13
N SER A 236 -29.33 -19.83 21.91
CA SER A 236 -30.34 -18.86 21.49
C SER A 236 -30.48 -17.72 22.50
N PHE A 237 -30.54 -16.48 22.02
CA PHE A 237 -31.13 -15.36 22.75
C PHE A 237 -32.28 -14.79 21.92
N ASP A 238 -33.42 -14.76 22.57
CA ASP A 238 -34.75 -14.41 22.08
C ASP A 238 -34.79 -12.98 21.54
N THR A 239 -35.26 -12.79 20.30
CA THR A 239 -35.78 -11.49 19.83
C THR A 239 -36.80 -11.77 18.74
N GLN A 240 -38.08 -11.58 19.07
CA GLN A 240 -39.17 -11.69 18.12
C GLN A 240 -39.13 -10.52 17.13
N LEU A 241 -39.11 -10.84 15.84
CA LEU A 241 -39.35 -9.92 14.74
C LEU A 241 -40.67 -10.33 14.09
N GLU A 242 -41.69 -9.48 14.18
CA GLU A 242 -42.99 -9.70 13.55
C GLU A 242 -42.99 -9.13 12.12
N LEU A 243 -43.37 -9.93 11.14
CA LEU A 243 -43.45 -9.55 9.72
C LEU A 243 -44.90 -9.71 9.28
N GLN A 244 -45.60 -8.59 9.07
CA GLN A 244 -46.94 -8.59 8.49
C GLN A 244 -46.86 -8.69 6.97
N VAL A 245 -47.51 -9.71 6.40
CA VAL A 245 -47.72 -9.88 4.97
C VAL A 245 -49.17 -9.54 4.68
N ASN A 246 -49.42 -8.46 3.92
CA ASN A 246 -50.75 -8.14 3.43
C ASN A 246 -50.94 -8.77 2.04
N HIS A 247 -51.94 -9.64 1.91
CA HIS A 247 -52.38 -10.14 0.61
C HIS A 247 -53.37 -9.15 -0.02
N PRO A 248 -53.20 -8.78 -1.31
CA PRO A 248 -54.24 -8.09 -2.06
C PRO A 248 -55.36 -9.09 -2.40
N SER A 249 -56.60 -8.66 -2.18
CA SER A 249 -57.85 -9.36 -2.51
C SER A 249 -58.12 -9.44 -4.00
#